data_AF-A0A1B6GE61-F1
#
_entry.id   AF-A0A1B6GE61-F1
#
_cell.length_a   1.000
_cell.length_b   1.000
_cell.length_c   1.000
_cell.angle_alpha   90.00
_cell.angle_beta   90.00
_cell.angle_gamma   90.00
#
_symmetry.space_group_name_H-M   'P 1'
#
loop_
_entity.id
_entity.type
_entity.pdbx_description
1 polymer ?
#
loop_
_entity_poly.entity_id
_entity_poly.type
_entity_poly.pdbx_seq_one_letter_code
_entity_poly.pdbx_strand_id
1 'polypeptide(L)'
;VPGDNQATPPLPELVPPITLVAPWCFQALNLSDAFHRGKLFAYRLLCNIVLSSHDVPLPPGLLTQFYRVVHMALTSSDQSTVNTVVRYCGPRFFSLQFSGFSLLLLDFIHAANTVVCCPELRTTPRTEAMSILGTLLSFPSMFFQLPLLQPTAKEFVARPAPDAKEHVVKILLRSGKTESSGVARCIALSSLGIFIYQQLSQVNSMPVHPKIKEAINTLLLALRFNHKTVAQVASDILLLLADHSQVLLKHFPEIPPRIVEVLASTLSHMMPVGDSDKRLLTSLVFCLGEWTMRLPPHTLLACKNNICLLHSIFKVLTELSEGGKTKGGTLVGGSFHPDL
;
A
#
# COMPACT_ATOMS: atom_id res chain seq x y z
N VAL A 1 -26.19 25.14 -5.52
CA VAL A 1 -26.02 23.68 -5.71
C VAL A 1 -25.68 23.46 -7.16
N PRO A 2 -24.41 23.19 -7.54
CA PRO A 2 -24.09 22.81 -8.90
C PRO A 2 -24.60 21.39 -9.13
N GLY A 3 -25.40 21.20 -10.17
CA GLY A 3 -25.94 19.90 -10.57
C GLY A 3 -24.86 19.07 -11.23
N ASP A 4 -24.19 18.23 -10.45
CA ASP A 4 -23.34 17.16 -10.98
C ASP A 4 -24.19 15.91 -11.24
N ASN A 5 -23.96 15.28 -12.40
CA ASN A 5 -24.32 13.89 -12.73
C ASN A 5 -25.79 13.53 -13.02
N GLN A 6 -26.55 14.35 -13.74
CA GLN A 6 -27.93 13.98 -14.15
C GLN A 6 -28.02 13.14 -15.44
N ALA A 7 -26.97 13.05 -16.26
CA ALA A 7 -26.97 12.18 -17.44
C ALA A 7 -25.56 11.79 -17.88
N THR A 8 -25.41 10.58 -18.40
CA THR A 8 -24.18 10.17 -19.11
C THR A 8 -24.20 10.84 -20.49
N PRO A 9 -23.12 11.54 -20.91
CA PRO A 9 -23.07 12.13 -22.24
C PRO A 9 -23.27 11.06 -23.32
N PRO A 10 -23.88 11.41 -24.47
CA PRO A 10 -24.11 10.47 -25.56
C PRO A 10 -22.78 9.93 -26.09
N LEU A 11 -22.78 8.66 -26.48
CA LEU A 11 -21.61 8.01 -27.06
C LEU A 11 -21.12 8.81 -28.27
N PRO A 12 -19.80 9.02 -28.43
CA PRO A 12 -19.26 9.65 -29.63
C PRO A 12 -19.72 8.91 -30.89
N GLU A 13 -20.15 9.66 -31.91
CA GLU A 13 -20.70 9.11 -33.15
C GLU A 13 -19.70 8.24 -33.93
N LEU A 14 -18.39 8.45 -33.69
CA LEU A 14 -17.30 7.71 -34.31
C LEU A 14 -16.28 7.25 -33.26
N VAL A 15 -16.36 5.98 -32.87
CA VAL A 15 -15.29 5.30 -32.14
C VAL A 15 -14.42 4.57 -33.18
N PRO A 16 -13.14 4.94 -33.34
CA PRO A 16 -12.28 4.25 -34.30
C PRO A 16 -12.17 2.77 -33.90
N PRO A 17 -12.31 1.84 -34.86
CA PRO A 17 -12.32 0.42 -34.54
C PRO A 17 -10.97 0.01 -33.94
N ILE A 18 -11.02 -0.73 -32.82
CA ILE A 18 -9.84 -1.26 -32.12
C ILE A 18 -8.92 -2.03 -33.09
N THR A 19 -9.53 -2.72 -34.05
CA THR A 19 -8.86 -3.50 -35.10
C THR A 19 -8.03 -2.66 -36.06
N LEU A 20 -8.26 -1.34 -36.17
CA LEU A 20 -7.45 -0.44 -36.98
C LEU A 20 -6.32 0.19 -36.16
N VAL A 21 -6.62 0.64 -34.95
CA VAL A 21 -5.68 1.42 -34.12
C VAL A 21 -4.64 0.54 -33.44
N ALA A 22 -5.03 -0.62 -32.90
CA ALA A 22 -4.11 -1.47 -32.16
C ALA A 22 -2.93 -1.98 -33.02
N PRO A 23 -3.13 -2.44 -34.28
CA PRO A 23 -2.02 -2.81 -35.16
C PRO A 23 -1.01 -1.68 -35.38
N TRP A 24 -1.47 -0.44 -35.55
CA TRP A 24 -0.57 0.71 -35.70
C TRP A 24 0.28 0.93 -34.45
N CYS A 25 -0.32 0.82 -33.26
CA CYS A 25 0.43 0.90 -32.01
C CYS A 25 1.49 -0.20 -31.92
N PHE A 26 1.15 -1.45 -32.23
CA PHE A 26 2.13 -2.54 -32.21
C PHE A 26 3.27 -2.32 -33.21
N GLN A 27 2.98 -1.81 -34.41
CA GLN A 27 4.04 -1.48 -35.38
C GLN A 27 4.91 -0.32 -34.92
N ALA A 28 4.32 0.70 -34.28
CA ALA A 28 5.08 1.82 -33.73
C ALA A 28 6.09 1.37 -32.65
N LEU A 29 5.77 0.33 -31.87
CA LEU A 29 6.68 -0.24 -30.87
C LEU A 29 7.91 -0.93 -31.48
N ASN A 30 7.82 -1.39 -32.73
CA ASN A 30 8.94 -2.01 -33.46
C ASN A 30 9.89 -0.99 -34.11
N LEU A 31 9.58 0.32 -34.06
CA LEU A 31 10.43 1.36 -34.62
C LEU A 31 11.75 1.49 -33.84
N SER A 32 12.71 2.24 -34.38
CA SER A 32 13.96 2.55 -33.69
C SER A 32 13.73 3.51 -32.50
N ASP A 33 14.73 3.64 -31.63
CA ASP A 33 14.66 4.52 -30.46
C ASP A 33 14.64 6.01 -30.81
N ALA A 34 14.91 6.37 -32.09
CA ALA A 34 14.66 7.72 -32.59
C ALA A 34 13.18 8.15 -32.44
N PHE A 35 12.26 7.18 -32.39
CA PHE A 35 10.82 7.41 -32.22
C PHE A 35 10.35 7.14 -30.78
N HIS A 36 11.24 7.23 -29.80
CA HIS A 36 10.98 6.89 -28.40
C HIS A 36 9.68 7.52 -27.84
N ARG A 37 9.45 8.82 -28.06
CA ARG A 37 8.21 9.49 -27.61
C ARG A 37 6.95 8.88 -28.25
N GLY A 38 7.01 8.48 -29.52
CA GLY A 38 5.94 7.79 -30.22
C GLY A 38 5.65 6.41 -29.61
N LYS A 39 6.71 5.67 -29.22
CA LYS A 39 6.57 4.39 -28.52
C LYS A 39 5.84 4.55 -27.18
N LEU A 40 6.16 5.58 -26.40
CA LEU A 40 5.47 5.85 -25.14
C LEU A 40 3.97 6.14 -25.35
N PHE A 41 3.62 6.90 -26.39
CA PHE A 41 2.21 7.11 -26.74
C PHE A 41 1.52 5.82 -27.20
N ALA A 42 2.20 4.96 -27.95
CA ALA A 42 1.67 3.67 -28.36
C ALA A 42 1.40 2.76 -27.14
N TYR A 43 2.33 2.68 -26.17
CA TYR A 43 2.10 1.94 -24.92
C TYR A 43 0.89 2.48 -24.15
N ARG A 44 0.83 3.81 -23.97
CA ARG A 44 -0.30 4.46 -23.30
C ARG A 44 -1.63 4.12 -23.98
N LEU A 45 -1.69 4.25 -25.30
CA LEU A 45 -2.91 4.01 -26.07
C LEU A 45 -3.33 2.54 -26.01
N LEU A 46 -2.38 1.60 -26.11
CA LEU A 46 -2.67 0.18 -25.94
C LEU A 46 -3.23 -0.15 -24.56
N CYS A 47 -2.64 0.41 -23.49
CA CYS A 47 -3.18 0.26 -22.13
C CYS A 47 -4.61 0.79 -22.05
N ASN A 48 -4.87 1.99 -22.58
CA ASN A 48 -6.21 2.57 -22.58
C ASN A 48 -7.21 1.74 -23.38
N ILE A 49 -6.83 1.23 -24.55
CA ILE A 49 -7.68 0.38 -25.38
C ILE A 49 -8.04 -0.90 -24.61
N VAL A 50 -7.04 -1.64 -24.13
CA VAL A 50 -7.28 -2.96 -23.51
C VAL A 50 -8.00 -2.83 -22.17
N LEU A 51 -7.71 -1.80 -21.38
CA LEU A 51 -8.22 -1.65 -20.01
C LEU A 51 -9.52 -0.84 -19.91
N SER A 52 -10.03 -0.35 -21.04
CA SER A 52 -11.38 0.22 -21.12
C SER A 52 -12.44 -0.86 -20.91
N SER A 53 -13.64 -0.43 -20.52
CA SER A 53 -14.81 -1.32 -20.53
C SER A 53 -15.20 -1.63 -21.98
N HIS A 54 -15.36 -2.92 -22.29
CA HIS A 54 -15.77 -3.38 -23.62
C HIS A 54 -17.10 -4.12 -23.52
N ASP A 55 -18.02 -3.79 -24.41
CA ASP A 55 -19.31 -4.52 -24.54
C ASP A 55 -19.11 -5.90 -25.17
N VAL A 56 -18.05 -6.06 -25.96
CA VAL A 56 -17.66 -7.31 -26.64
C VAL A 56 -16.30 -7.77 -26.11
N PRO A 57 -16.10 -9.07 -25.83
CA PRO A 57 -14.80 -9.58 -25.42
C PRO A 57 -13.68 -9.23 -26.40
N LEU A 58 -12.51 -8.88 -25.85
CA LEU A 58 -11.34 -8.57 -26.65
C LEU A 58 -10.87 -9.80 -27.47
N PRO A 59 -10.45 -9.62 -28.72
CA PRO A 59 -9.90 -10.71 -29.52
C PRO A 59 -8.69 -11.37 -28.83
N PRO A 60 -8.61 -12.71 -28.75
CA PRO A 60 -7.50 -13.40 -28.08
C PRO A 60 -6.11 -13.04 -28.65
N GLY A 61 -6.02 -12.82 -29.96
CA GLY A 61 -4.78 -12.38 -30.61
C GLY A 61 -4.32 -11.00 -30.15
N LEU A 62 -5.26 -10.08 -29.88
CA LEU A 62 -4.95 -8.76 -29.35
C LEU A 62 -4.40 -8.85 -27.93
N LEU A 63 -5.04 -9.64 -27.05
CA LEU A 63 -4.57 -9.85 -25.67
C LEU A 63 -3.19 -10.50 -25.64
N THR A 64 -2.93 -11.48 -26.51
CA THR A 64 -1.62 -12.15 -26.61
C THR A 64 -0.52 -11.15 -27.00
N GLN A 65 -0.75 -10.33 -28.02
CA GLN A 65 0.21 -9.29 -28.42
C GLN A 65 0.37 -8.23 -27.32
N PHE A 66 -0.71 -7.86 -26.64
CA PHE A 66 -0.67 -6.92 -25.52
C PHE A 66 0.22 -7.45 -24.39
N TYR A 67 0.04 -8.69 -23.95
CA TYR A 67 0.89 -9.26 -22.89
C TYR A 67 2.35 -9.34 -23.29
N ARG A 68 2.64 -9.69 -24.55
CA ARG A 68 4.00 -9.68 -25.08
C ARG A 68 4.65 -8.31 -24.97
N VAL A 69 3.98 -7.25 -25.45
CA VAL A 69 4.57 -5.90 -25.41
C VAL A 69 4.63 -5.33 -24.00
N VAL A 70 3.67 -5.66 -23.14
CA VAL A 70 3.69 -5.26 -21.72
C VAL A 70 4.84 -5.94 -20.98
N HIS A 71 5.06 -7.24 -21.19
CA HIS A 71 6.22 -7.95 -20.64
C HIS A 71 7.54 -7.29 -21.06
N MET A 72 7.72 -7.04 -22.37
CA MET A 72 8.91 -6.36 -22.88
C MET A 72 9.08 -4.95 -22.29
N ALA A 73 8.00 -4.22 -22.09
CA ALA A 73 8.03 -2.88 -21.50
C ALA A 73 8.36 -2.88 -20.01
N LEU A 74 7.78 -3.78 -19.22
CA LEU A 74 7.98 -3.89 -17.77
C LEU A 74 9.40 -4.38 -17.41
N THR A 75 10.01 -5.15 -18.31
CA THR A 75 11.39 -5.66 -18.19
C THR A 75 12.42 -4.79 -18.91
N SER A 76 12.00 -3.66 -19.51
CA SER A 76 12.87 -2.77 -20.27
C SER A 76 13.90 -2.07 -19.36
N SER A 77 15.09 -1.84 -19.90
CA SER A 77 16.10 -0.98 -19.26
C SER A 77 15.71 0.51 -19.29
N ASP A 78 14.77 0.89 -20.15
CA ASP A 78 14.26 2.25 -20.24
C ASP A 78 13.15 2.48 -19.20
N GLN A 79 13.52 3.18 -18.13
CA GLN A 79 12.61 3.51 -17.02
C GLN A 79 11.39 4.32 -17.46
N SER A 80 11.48 5.13 -18.53
CA SER A 80 10.33 5.91 -18.98
C SER A 80 9.24 5.03 -19.62
N THR A 81 9.64 3.95 -20.29
CA THR A 81 8.75 2.89 -20.77
C THR A 81 8.10 2.14 -19.61
N VAL A 82 8.89 1.71 -18.62
CA VAL A 82 8.38 1.05 -17.40
C VAL A 82 7.36 1.95 -16.68
N ASN A 83 7.72 3.22 -16.46
CA ASN A 83 6.86 4.22 -15.83
C ASN A 83 5.56 4.42 -16.61
N THR A 84 5.63 4.43 -17.95
CA THR A 84 4.44 4.59 -18.78
C THR A 84 3.48 3.41 -18.61
N VAL A 85 3.98 2.18 -18.70
CA VAL A 85 3.13 0.99 -18.57
C VAL A 85 2.59 0.84 -17.15
N VAL A 86 3.40 1.03 -16.11
CA VAL A 86 2.94 0.98 -14.70
C VAL A 86 1.85 2.02 -14.44
N ARG A 87 2.00 3.25 -14.97
CA ARG A 87 1.01 4.32 -14.83
C ARG A 87 -0.33 3.97 -15.48
N TYR A 88 -0.31 3.54 -16.73
CA TYR A 88 -1.53 3.35 -17.51
C TYR A 88 -2.17 1.97 -17.33
N CYS A 89 -1.42 0.96 -16.88
CA CYS A 89 -2.00 -0.29 -16.42
C CYS A 89 -2.64 -0.15 -15.03
N GLY A 90 -1.87 0.39 -14.09
CA GLY A 90 -2.28 0.53 -12.69
C GLY A 90 -2.83 -0.77 -12.08
N PRO A 91 -3.58 -0.67 -10.97
CA PRO A 91 -4.30 -1.82 -10.41
C PRO A 91 -5.47 -2.28 -11.30
N ARG A 92 -5.92 -1.44 -12.25
CA ARG A 92 -7.04 -1.73 -13.15
C ARG A 92 -6.80 -2.99 -13.97
N PHE A 93 -5.58 -3.20 -14.46
CA PHE A 93 -5.18 -4.42 -15.17
C PHE A 93 -5.60 -5.69 -14.42
N PHE A 94 -5.30 -5.77 -13.12
CA PHE A 94 -5.61 -6.93 -12.30
C PHE A 94 -7.09 -7.05 -11.92
N SER A 95 -7.81 -5.93 -11.83
CA SER A 95 -9.25 -5.94 -11.55
C SER A 95 -10.10 -6.51 -12.70
N LEU A 96 -9.61 -6.41 -13.94
CA LEU A 96 -10.32 -6.90 -15.12
C LEU A 96 -10.17 -8.41 -15.34
N GLN A 97 -9.14 -9.03 -14.75
CA GLN A 97 -8.91 -10.48 -14.76
C GLN A 97 -9.01 -11.12 -16.16
N PHE A 98 -8.53 -10.41 -17.20
CA PHE A 98 -8.51 -10.94 -18.56
C PHE A 98 -7.77 -12.28 -18.64
N SER A 99 -8.23 -13.19 -19.51
CA SER A 99 -7.64 -14.52 -19.68
C SER A 99 -6.12 -14.45 -19.86
N GLY A 100 -5.36 -15.05 -18.94
CA GLY A 100 -3.89 -15.06 -18.96
C GLY A 100 -3.21 -13.91 -18.21
N PHE A 101 -3.95 -13.04 -17.51
CA PHE A 101 -3.38 -11.93 -16.73
C PHE A 101 -2.31 -12.36 -15.72
N SER A 102 -2.43 -13.57 -15.17
CA SER A 102 -1.51 -14.11 -14.17
C SER A 102 -0.09 -14.28 -14.71
N LEU A 103 0.09 -14.41 -16.03
CA LEU A 103 1.42 -14.52 -16.64
C LEU A 103 2.33 -13.34 -16.27
N LEU A 104 1.77 -12.15 -16.09
CA LEU A 104 2.53 -10.91 -15.85
C LEU A 104 2.71 -10.56 -14.38
N LEU A 105 2.30 -11.41 -13.42
CA LEU A 105 2.36 -11.07 -11.99
C LEU A 105 3.77 -10.70 -11.56
N LEU A 106 4.79 -11.48 -11.96
CA LEU A 106 6.18 -11.20 -11.60
C LEU A 106 6.74 -9.97 -12.30
N ASP A 107 6.38 -9.74 -13.56
CA ASP A 107 6.78 -8.55 -14.30
C ASP A 107 6.30 -7.28 -13.61
N PHE A 108 5.04 -7.27 -13.15
CA PHE A 108 4.49 -6.14 -12.43
C PHE A 108 5.10 -5.97 -11.04
N ILE A 109 5.44 -7.06 -10.32
CA ILE A 109 6.16 -6.97 -9.05
C ILE A 109 7.56 -6.36 -9.28
N HIS A 110 8.27 -6.84 -10.30
CA HIS A 110 9.58 -6.33 -10.67
C HIS A 110 9.53 -4.84 -11.04
N ALA A 111 8.64 -4.47 -11.96
CA ALA A 111 8.48 -3.09 -12.42
C ALA A 111 8.00 -2.15 -11.31
N ALA A 112 7.08 -2.59 -10.44
CA ALA A 112 6.66 -1.78 -9.30
C ALA A 112 7.83 -1.53 -8.34
N ASN A 113 8.68 -2.54 -8.10
CA ASN A 113 9.87 -2.38 -7.29
C ASN A 113 10.87 -1.38 -7.89
N THR A 114 11.11 -1.43 -9.21
CA THR A 114 12.02 -0.47 -9.89
C THR A 114 11.47 0.96 -9.82
N VAL A 115 10.17 1.16 -10.04
CA VAL A 115 9.50 2.47 -9.92
C VAL A 115 9.67 3.08 -8.53
N VAL A 116 9.50 2.27 -7.49
CA VAL A 116 9.56 2.71 -6.09
C VAL A 116 10.99 3.00 -5.66
N CYS A 117 11.96 2.26 -6.18
CA CYS A 117 13.39 2.49 -5.93
C CYS A 117 13.96 3.67 -6.73
N CYS A 118 13.26 4.16 -7.76
CA CYS A 118 13.74 5.24 -8.61
C CYS A 118 13.81 6.57 -7.83
N PRO A 119 14.96 7.27 -7.77
CA PRO A 119 15.10 8.48 -6.93
C PRO A 119 14.23 9.67 -7.39
N GLU A 120 13.89 9.73 -8.68
CA GLU A 120 13.05 10.79 -9.23
C GLU A 120 11.59 10.63 -8.78
N LEU A 121 11.01 11.67 -8.18
CA LEU A 121 9.66 11.60 -7.58
C LEU A 121 8.56 12.11 -8.51
N ARG A 122 8.84 13.10 -9.37
CA ARG A 122 7.77 13.83 -10.08
C ARG A 122 7.17 13.04 -11.22
N THR A 123 7.99 12.24 -11.90
CA THR A 123 7.58 11.55 -13.13
C THR A 123 7.27 10.08 -12.89
N THR A 124 7.61 9.54 -11.72
CA THR A 124 7.45 8.11 -11.39
C THR A 124 6.04 7.79 -10.87
N PRO A 125 5.37 6.74 -11.39
CA PRO A 125 4.02 6.36 -10.98
C PRO A 125 4.03 5.54 -9.68
N ARG A 126 4.53 6.13 -8.58
CA ARG A 126 4.69 5.44 -7.30
C ARG A 126 3.35 5.02 -6.68
N THR A 127 2.32 5.84 -6.86
CA THR A 127 0.96 5.56 -6.39
C THR A 127 0.40 4.30 -7.05
N GLU A 128 0.53 4.19 -8.37
CA GLU A 128 0.09 3.06 -9.16
C GLU A 128 0.93 1.81 -8.81
N ALA A 129 2.25 1.95 -8.69
CA ALA A 129 3.14 0.86 -8.28
C ALA A 129 2.74 0.26 -6.92
N MET A 130 2.48 1.11 -5.90
CA MET A 130 2.00 0.64 -4.60
C MET A 130 0.63 -0.01 -4.67
N SER A 131 -0.26 0.54 -5.50
CA SER A 131 -1.62 -0.01 -5.67
C SER A 131 -1.59 -1.38 -6.33
N ILE A 132 -0.70 -1.58 -7.30
CA ILE A 132 -0.43 -2.87 -7.93
C ILE A 132 0.07 -3.87 -6.87
N LEU A 133 1.12 -3.52 -6.12
CA LEU A 133 1.66 -4.38 -5.07
C LEU A 133 0.61 -4.76 -4.02
N GLY A 134 -0.21 -3.81 -3.57
CA GLY A 134 -1.32 -4.07 -2.64
C GLY A 134 -2.39 -5.01 -3.20
N THR A 135 -2.73 -4.86 -4.49
CA THR A 135 -3.66 -5.76 -5.19
C THR A 135 -3.11 -7.18 -5.25
N LEU A 136 -1.82 -7.32 -5.62
CA LEU A 136 -1.15 -8.61 -5.70
C LEU A 136 -1.01 -9.32 -4.36
N LEU A 137 -0.81 -8.55 -3.27
CA LEU A 137 -0.78 -9.10 -1.92
C LEU A 137 -2.13 -9.72 -1.53
N SER A 138 -3.23 -9.16 -2.04
CA SER A 138 -4.59 -9.63 -1.76
C SER A 138 -4.97 -10.89 -2.56
N PHE A 139 -4.19 -11.27 -3.57
CA PHE A 139 -4.47 -12.48 -4.35
C PHE A 139 -4.21 -13.78 -3.58
N PRO A 140 -5.01 -14.82 -3.81
CA PRO A 140 -4.74 -16.17 -3.30
C PRO A 140 -3.34 -16.67 -3.69
N SER A 141 -2.66 -17.34 -2.76
CA SER A 141 -1.29 -17.85 -2.98
C SER A 141 -1.18 -18.83 -4.15
N MET A 142 -2.29 -19.49 -4.53
CA MET A 142 -2.37 -20.40 -5.68
C MET A 142 -2.02 -19.70 -7.00
N PHE A 143 -2.30 -18.40 -7.17
CA PHE A 143 -1.92 -17.68 -8.38
C PHE A 143 -0.41 -17.68 -8.62
N PHE A 144 0.38 -17.75 -7.54
CA PHE A 144 1.84 -17.77 -7.62
C PHE A 144 2.43 -19.17 -7.86
N GLN A 145 1.58 -20.20 -7.87
CA GLN A 145 1.94 -21.57 -8.26
C GLN A 145 1.74 -21.82 -9.77
N LEU A 146 1.01 -20.94 -10.46
CA LEU A 146 0.84 -20.99 -11.91
C LEU A 146 2.16 -20.65 -12.62
N PRO A 147 2.35 -21.06 -13.89
CA PRO A 147 3.47 -20.59 -14.69
C PRO A 147 3.39 -19.06 -14.88
N LEU A 148 4.39 -18.33 -14.38
CA LEU A 148 4.50 -16.87 -14.50
C LEU A 148 5.72 -16.53 -15.37
N LEU A 149 5.61 -15.52 -16.23
CA LEU A 149 6.75 -15.02 -16.99
C LEU A 149 7.81 -14.49 -16.03
N GLN A 150 9.04 -14.92 -16.23
CA GLN A 150 10.19 -14.42 -15.49
C GLN A 150 10.55 -13.03 -16.01
N PRO A 151 10.85 -12.04 -15.15
CA PRO A 151 11.11 -10.66 -15.55
C PRO A 151 12.49 -10.52 -16.21
N THR A 152 12.67 -11.12 -17.39
CA THR A 152 13.91 -11.21 -18.14
C THR A 152 13.65 -10.78 -19.59
N ALA A 153 14.18 -9.63 -19.99
CA ALA A 153 13.81 -8.95 -21.23
C ALA A 153 14.04 -9.73 -22.54
N LYS A 154 14.86 -10.79 -22.53
CA LYS A 154 15.31 -11.50 -23.75
C LYS A 154 14.66 -12.86 -23.96
N GLU A 155 13.99 -13.43 -22.97
CA GLU A 155 13.47 -14.80 -23.04
C GLU A 155 12.10 -14.93 -22.37
N PHE A 156 11.14 -15.54 -23.08
CA PHE A 156 9.83 -15.87 -22.53
C PHE A 156 9.88 -17.19 -21.77
N VAL A 157 10.41 -17.14 -20.54
CA VAL A 157 10.47 -18.29 -19.63
C VAL A 157 9.33 -18.20 -18.63
N ALA A 158 8.49 -19.23 -18.55
CA ALA A 158 7.39 -19.30 -17.59
C ALA A 158 7.66 -20.34 -16.50
N ARG A 159 7.64 -19.93 -15.23
CA ARG A 159 7.85 -20.80 -14.06
C ARG A 159 7.00 -20.34 -12.86
N PRO A 160 6.58 -21.26 -11.98
CA PRO A 160 5.98 -20.88 -10.69
C PRO A 160 6.94 -20.06 -9.84
N ALA A 161 6.39 -19.19 -8.98
CA ALA A 161 7.17 -18.38 -8.05
C ALA A 161 6.44 -18.26 -6.70
N PRO A 162 6.46 -19.34 -5.87
CA PRO A 162 5.71 -19.38 -4.61
C PRO A 162 6.11 -18.26 -3.64
N ASP A 163 7.35 -17.78 -3.70
CA ASP A 163 7.88 -16.75 -2.80
C ASP A 163 7.56 -15.31 -3.24
N ALA A 164 6.89 -15.12 -4.38
CA ALA A 164 6.61 -13.80 -4.93
C ALA A 164 5.77 -12.93 -3.97
N LYS A 165 4.82 -13.55 -3.27
CA LYS A 165 3.98 -12.85 -2.28
C LYS A 165 4.80 -12.34 -1.09
N GLU A 166 5.79 -13.11 -0.63
CA GLU A 166 6.73 -12.66 0.40
C GLU A 166 7.59 -11.50 -0.09
N HIS A 167 7.99 -11.51 -1.36
CA HIS A 167 8.70 -10.38 -1.96
C HIS A 167 7.84 -9.10 -1.98
N VAL A 168 6.55 -9.21 -2.30
CA VAL A 168 5.60 -8.08 -2.22
C VAL A 168 5.51 -7.52 -0.80
N VAL A 169 5.41 -8.38 0.22
CA VAL A 169 5.39 -7.95 1.64
C VAL A 169 6.67 -7.19 1.98
N LYS A 170 7.85 -7.68 1.57
CA LYS A 170 9.13 -6.99 1.81
C LYS A 170 9.20 -5.61 1.17
N ILE A 171 8.71 -5.46 -0.07
CA ILE A 171 8.66 -4.15 -0.73
C ILE A 171 7.74 -3.20 0.04
N LEU A 172 6.53 -3.64 0.40
CA LEU A 172 5.57 -2.81 1.13
C LEU A 172 6.07 -2.41 2.52
N LEU A 173 6.75 -3.31 3.24
CA LEU A 173 7.39 -3.00 4.53
C LEU A 173 8.45 -1.92 4.39
N ARG A 174 9.35 -2.04 3.40
CA ARG A 174 10.37 -1.02 3.12
C ARG A 174 9.70 0.32 2.78
N SER A 175 8.73 0.31 1.88
CA SER A 175 8.02 1.51 1.44
C SER A 175 7.20 2.17 2.54
N GLY A 176 6.55 1.40 3.41
CA GLY A 176 5.87 1.93 4.59
C GLY A 176 6.82 2.70 5.53
N LYS A 177 8.12 2.38 5.52
CA LYS A 177 9.17 3.04 6.34
C LYS A 177 9.85 4.21 5.63
N THR A 178 10.10 4.12 4.32
CA THR A 178 11.01 5.05 3.62
C THR A 178 10.40 5.81 2.45
N GLU A 179 9.17 5.52 2.04
CA GLU A 179 8.54 6.19 0.88
C GLU A 179 8.33 7.70 1.15
N SER A 180 8.72 8.52 0.18
CA SER A 180 8.67 9.98 0.27
C SER A 180 7.33 10.55 -0.19
N SER A 181 6.64 9.89 -1.13
CA SER A 181 5.29 10.27 -1.53
C SER A 181 4.29 9.88 -0.45
N GLY A 182 3.66 10.87 0.19
CA GLY A 182 2.66 10.63 1.24
C GLY A 182 1.52 9.71 0.78
N VAL A 183 1.02 9.89 -0.45
CA VAL A 183 -0.06 9.06 -1.00
C VAL A 183 0.39 7.62 -1.23
N ALA A 184 1.55 7.42 -1.87
CA ALA A 184 2.08 6.08 -2.11
C ALA A 184 2.38 5.35 -0.79
N ARG A 185 2.90 6.07 0.21
CA ARG A 185 3.13 5.55 1.55
C ARG A 185 1.84 5.15 2.25
N CYS A 186 0.78 5.96 2.16
CA CYS A 186 -0.54 5.59 2.68
C CYS A 186 -1.05 4.29 2.04
N ILE A 187 -0.91 4.12 0.73
CA ILE A 187 -1.33 2.89 0.04
C ILE A 187 -0.53 1.69 0.54
N ALA A 188 0.78 1.85 0.74
CA ALA A 188 1.62 0.79 1.28
C ALA A 188 1.18 0.38 2.70
N LEU A 189 0.93 1.35 3.59
CA LEU A 189 0.45 1.09 4.95
C LEU A 189 -0.94 0.45 4.96
N SER A 190 -1.87 0.94 4.15
CA SER A 190 -3.21 0.33 4.01
C SER A 190 -3.12 -1.10 3.51
N SER A 191 -2.24 -1.39 2.55
CA SER A 191 -2.01 -2.75 2.04
C SER A 191 -1.44 -3.66 3.12
N LEU A 192 -0.51 -3.17 3.95
CA LEU A 192 -0.02 -3.89 5.13
C LEU A 192 -1.13 -4.11 6.16
N GLY A 193 -2.02 -3.14 6.38
CA GLY A 193 -3.18 -3.26 7.26
C GLY A 193 -4.11 -4.38 6.84
N ILE A 194 -4.48 -4.43 5.55
CA ILE A 194 -5.29 -5.51 4.95
C ILE A 194 -4.60 -6.86 5.15
N PHE A 195 -3.30 -6.93 4.87
CA PHE A 195 -2.51 -8.14 5.06
C PHE A 195 -2.52 -8.62 6.52
N ILE A 196 -2.23 -7.74 7.48
CA ILE A 196 -2.27 -8.09 8.91
C ILE A 196 -3.66 -8.61 9.28
N TYR A 197 -4.71 -7.89 8.90
CA TYR A 197 -6.09 -8.27 9.23
C TYR A 197 -6.45 -9.65 8.67
N GLN A 198 -6.12 -9.91 7.40
CA GLN A 198 -6.34 -11.22 6.77
C GLN A 198 -5.57 -12.34 7.48
N GLN A 199 -4.31 -12.12 7.85
CA GLN A 199 -3.51 -13.12 8.56
C GLN A 199 -4.06 -13.40 9.97
N LEU A 200 -4.47 -12.37 10.71
CA LEU A 200 -5.06 -12.53 12.03
C LEU A 200 -6.44 -13.22 11.98
N SER A 201 -7.21 -12.98 10.92
CA SER A 201 -8.49 -13.66 10.68
C SER A 201 -8.33 -15.16 10.41
N GLN A 202 -7.18 -15.58 9.87
CA GLN A 202 -6.91 -16.98 9.48
C GLN A 202 -6.04 -17.74 10.49
N VAL A 203 -5.74 -17.14 11.65
CA VAL A 203 -4.80 -17.67 12.66
C VAL A 203 -5.12 -19.09 13.16
N ASN A 204 -6.40 -19.47 13.13
CA ASN A 204 -6.87 -20.79 13.58
C ASN A 204 -6.74 -21.86 12.49
N SER A 205 -6.58 -21.46 11.23
CA SER A 205 -6.54 -22.35 10.06
C SER A 205 -5.16 -22.42 9.42
N MET A 206 -4.32 -21.40 9.61
CA MET A 206 -3.01 -21.28 8.97
C MET A 206 -1.95 -20.79 9.97
N PRO A 207 -0.67 -21.17 9.80
CA PRO A 207 0.42 -20.64 10.59
C PRO A 207 0.50 -19.11 10.50
N VAL A 208 0.85 -18.49 11.64
CA VAL A 208 0.99 -17.04 11.73
C VAL A 208 2.17 -16.58 10.88
N HIS A 209 1.94 -15.62 9.99
CA HIS A 209 2.98 -15.11 9.13
C HIS A 209 4.08 -14.36 9.94
N PRO A 210 5.38 -14.65 9.72
CA PRO A 210 6.46 -14.11 10.55
C PRO A 210 6.60 -12.58 10.49
N LYS A 211 6.10 -11.97 9.41
CA LYS A 211 6.15 -10.51 9.18
C LYS A 211 5.06 -9.68 9.86
N ILE A 212 4.08 -10.29 10.54
CA ILE A 212 2.98 -9.53 11.19
C ILE A 212 3.53 -8.52 12.20
N LYS A 213 4.43 -8.94 13.08
CA LYS A 213 5.07 -8.07 14.08
C LYS A 213 5.77 -6.88 13.43
N GLU A 214 6.54 -7.13 12.37
CA GLU A 214 7.25 -6.08 11.63
C GLU A 214 6.29 -5.10 10.93
N ALA A 215 5.19 -5.61 10.37
CA ALA A 215 4.17 -4.80 9.71
C ALA A 215 3.46 -3.87 10.72
N ILE A 216 3.09 -4.38 11.89
CA ILE A 216 2.50 -3.56 12.97
C ILE A 216 3.50 -2.49 13.45
N ASN A 217 4.76 -2.86 13.65
CA ASN A 217 5.81 -1.88 14.01
C ASN A 217 6.00 -0.81 12.94
N THR A 218 5.79 -1.14 11.66
CA THR A 218 5.83 -0.16 10.57
C THR A 218 4.66 0.82 10.65
N LEU A 219 3.46 0.38 11.03
CA LEU A 219 2.31 1.26 11.31
C LEU A 219 2.59 2.18 12.52
N LEU A 220 3.17 1.63 13.59
CA LEU A 220 3.54 2.39 14.78
C LEU A 220 4.61 3.45 14.49
N LEU A 221 5.58 3.13 13.63
CA LEU A 221 6.56 4.11 13.17
C LEU A 221 5.89 5.22 12.35
N ALA A 222 4.89 4.87 11.51
CA ALA A 222 4.14 5.81 10.68
C ALA A 222 3.41 6.90 11.49
N LEU A 223 2.97 6.58 12.72
CA LEU A 223 2.38 7.56 13.64
C LEU A 223 3.34 8.69 14.05
N ARG A 224 4.64 8.41 14.07
CA ARG A 224 5.67 9.35 14.54
C ARG A 224 6.20 10.28 13.44
N PHE A 225 5.74 10.14 12.19
CA PHE A 225 6.19 10.99 11.09
C PHE A 225 5.43 12.33 11.05
N ASN A 226 6.12 13.37 10.57
CA ASN A 226 5.58 14.72 10.39
C ASN A 226 4.51 14.85 9.28
N HIS A 227 4.00 13.74 8.73
CA HIS A 227 2.99 13.77 7.67
C HIS A 227 1.61 13.36 8.22
N LYS A 228 0.78 14.37 8.51
CA LYS A 228 -0.54 14.23 9.17
C LYS A 228 -1.43 13.15 8.53
N THR A 229 -1.53 13.12 7.19
CA THR A 229 -2.34 12.10 6.48
C THR A 229 -1.81 10.67 6.66
N VAL A 230 -0.49 10.49 6.74
CA VAL A 230 0.13 9.16 6.90
C VAL A 230 -0.10 8.66 8.32
N ALA A 231 0.06 9.55 9.32
CA ALA A 231 -0.25 9.25 10.71
C ALA A 231 -1.74 8.93 10.90
N GLN A 232 -2.64 9.67 10.24
CA GLN A 232 -4.07 9.41 10.24
C GLN A 232 -4.38 8.00 9.72
N VAL A 233 -3.86 7.65 8.53
CA VAL A 233 -4.07 6.31 7.94
C VAL A 233 -3.53 5.21 8.85
N ALA A 234 -2.34 5.40 9.44
CA ALA A 234 -1.78 4.43 10.38
C ALA A 234 -2.64 4.27 11.64
N SER A 235 -3.16 5.38 12.20
CA SER A 235 -4.07 5.38 13.34
C SER A 235 -5.36 4.63 13.04
N ASP A 236 -5.98 4.88 11.88
CA ASP A 236 -7.22 4.24 11.46
C ASP A 236 -7.02 2.73 11.23
N ILE A 237 -5.87 2.31 10.69
CA ILE A 237 -5.53 0.88 10.56
C ILE A 237 -5.32 0.25 11.93
N LEU A 238 -4.60 0.92 12.85
CA LEU A 238 -4.40 0.40 14.21
C LEU A 238 -5.72 0.28 14.97
N LEU A 239 -6.66 1.20 14.74
CA LEU A 239 -8.02 1.12 15.29
C LEU A 239 -8.74 -0.13 14.75
N LEU A 240 -8.69 -0.38 13.44
CA LEU A 240 -9.24 -1.60 12.83
C LEU A 240 -8.64 -2.87 13.44
N LEU A 241 -7.34 -2.89 13.73
CA LEU A 241 -6.67 -4.04 14.33
C LEU A 241 -7.09 -4.32 15.79
N ALA A 242 -7.77 -3.38 16.47
CA ALA A 242 -8.29 -3.61 17.81
C ALA A 242 -9.33 -4.75 17.86
N ASP A 243 -10.02 -5.03 16.74
CA ASP A 243 -10.93 -6.18 16.61
C ASP A 243 -10.23 -7.52 16.84
N HIS A 244 -8.93 -7.59 16.53
CA HIS A 244 -8.09 -8.77 16.75
C HIS A 244 -7.19 -8.66 17.99
N SER A 245 -7.48 -7.72 18.91
CA SER A 245 -6.71 -7.51 20.15
C SER A 245 -6.45 -8.80 20.95
N GLN A 246 -7.46 -9.67 21.10
CA GLN A 246 -7.31 -10.94 21.82
C GLN A 246 -6.40 -11.93 21.09
N VAL A 247 -6.51 -12.00 19.76
CA VAL A 247 -5.62 -12.84 18.93
C VAL A 247 -4.18 -12.34 19.04
N LEU A 248 -3.99 -11.02 19.01
CA LEU A 248 -2.68 -10.38 19.16
C LEU A 248 -2.11 -10.60 20.55
N LEU A 249 -2.89 -10.49 21.63
CA LEU A 249 -2.43 -10.81 22.98
C LEU A 249 -1.94 -12.26 23.11
N LYS A 250 -2.62 -13.21 22.46
CA LYS A 250 -2.27 -14.62 22.52
C LYS A 250 -0.96 -14.95 21.78
N HIS A 251 -0.76 -14.39 20.58
CA HIS A 251 0.36 -14.76 19.71
C HIS A 251 1.54 -13.77 19.74
N PHE A 252 1.27 -12.51 20.12
CA PHE A 252 2.22 -11.40 20.17
C PHE A 252 1.94 -10.53 21.42
N PRO A 253 2.08 -11.07 22.65
CA PRO A 253 1.67 -10.42 23.89
C PRO A 253 2.31 -9.04 24.12
N GLU A 254 3.47 -8.78 23.51
CA GLU A 254 4.16 -7.50 23.58
C GLU A 254 3.56 -6.39 22.71
N ILE A 255 2.80 -6.76 21.66
CA ILE A 255 2.31 -5.82 20.65
C ILE A 255 1.18 -4.93 21.17
N PRO A 256 0.08 -5.46 21.74
CA PRO A 256 -1.02 -4.62 22.20
C PRO A 256 -0.62 -3.57 23.26
N PRO A 257 0.17 -3.91 24.31
CA PRO A 257 0.76 -2.92 25.20
C PRO A 257 1.56 -1.83 24.48
N ARG A 258 2.34 -2.22 23.47
CA ARG A 258 3.19 -1.31 22.71
C ARG A 258 2.38 -0.35 21.84
N ILE A 259 1.26 -0.80 21.28
CA ILE A 259 0.34 0.06 20.53
C ILE A 259 -0.18 1.19 21.44
N VAL A 260 -0.68 0.84 22.63
CA VAL A 260 -1.15 1.81 23.62
C VAL A 260 -0.06 2.80 24.02
N GLU A 261 1.15 2.31 24.32
CA GLU A 261 2.29 3.15 24.70
C GLU A 261 2.64 4.17 23.59
N VAL A 262 2.69 3.73 22.33
CA VAL A 262 3.01 4.61 21.19
C VAL A 262 1.87 5.60 20.92
N LEU A 263 0.61 5.20 21.04
CA LEU A 263 -0.54 6.11 20.88
C LEU A 263 -0.53 7.20 21.95
N ALA A 264 -0.39 6.81 23.22
CA ALA A 264 -0.28 7.75 24.34
C ALA A 264 0.92 8.70 24.15
N SER A 265 2.09 8.16 23.82
CA SER A 265 3.28 8.95 23.53
C SER A 265 3.03 9.94 22.39
N THR A 266 2.44 9.50 21.28
CA THR A 266 2.16 10.35 20.10
C THR A 266 1.23 11.51 20.47
N LEU A 267 0.16 11.23 21.22
CA LEU A 267 -0.76 12.25 21.72
C LEU A 267 -0.05 13.28 22.61
N SER A 268 0.77 12.86 23.57
CA SER A 268 1.55 13.80 24.41
C SER A 268 2.54 14.66 23.61
N HIS A 269 3.09 14.16 22.50
CA HIS A 269 3.98 14.94 21.63
C HIS A 269 3.22 15.99 20.81
N MET A 270 1.93 15.77 20.52
CA MET A 270 1.09 16.73 19.81
C MET A 270 0.60 17.89 20.69
N MET A 271 1.01 17.92 21.97
CA MET A 271 0.60 18.95 22.93
C MET A 271 1.62 20.10 23.04
N PRO A 272 1.17 21.36 23.23
CA PRO A 272 -0.21 21.80 23.41
C PRO A 272 -1.01 21.73 22.11
N VAL A 273 -2.32 21.49 22.25
CA VAL A 273 -3.24 21.17 21.13
C VAL A 273 -3.38 22.29 20.09
N GLY A 274 -2.88 23.51 20.35
CA GLY A 274 -2.77 24.68 19.44
C GLY A 274 -3.38 24.55 18.04
N ASP A 275 -2.54 24.62 17.00
CA ASP A 275 -2.91 24.36 15.58
C ASP A 275 -2.83 22.87 15.22
N SER A 276 -2.95 21.98 16.20
CA SER A 276 -2.92 20.54 15.93
C SER A 276 -4.14 20.15 15.07
N ASP A 277 -3.91 19.19 14.18
CA ASP A 277 -4.98 18.72 13.30
C ASP A 277 -6.03 17.99 14.13
N LYS A 278 -7.16 18.67 14.36
CA LYS A 278 -8.27 18.15 15.18
C LYS A 278 -8.71 16.77 14.71
N ARG A 279 -8.66 16.50 13.40
CA ARG A 279 -9.05 15.19 12.85
C ARG A 279 -8.09 14.09 13.30
N LEU A 280 -6.79 14.33 13.18
CA LEU A 280 -5.75 13.39 13.61
C LEU A 280 -5.82 13.16 15.12
N LEU A 281 -5.98 14.23 15.90
CA LEU A 281 -6.13 14.14 17.35
C LEU A 281 -7.32 13.27 17.73
N THR A 282 -8.49 13.51 17.11
CA THR A 282 -9.69 12.72 17.34
C THR A 282 -9.46 11.24 16.99
N SER A 283 -8.86 10.93 15.83
CA SER A 283 -8.55 9.53 15.45
C SER A 283 -7.64 8.84 16.48
N LEU A 284 -6.58 9.51 16.93
CA LEU A 284 -5.64 8.95 17.91
C LEU A 284 -6.30 8.72 19.28
N VAL A 285 -7.16 9.63 19.74
CA VAL A 285 -7.90 9.48 21.00
C VAL A 285 -8.90 8.32 20.93
N PHE A 286 -9.64 8.19 19.83
CA PHE A 286 -10.54 7.05 19.62
C PHE A 286 -9.76 5.74 19.57
N CYS A 287 -8.65 5.70 18.84
CA CYS A 287 -7.77 4.53 18.77
C CYS A 287 -7.25 4.13 20.16
N LEU A 288 -6.74 5.09 20.95
CA LEU A 288 -6.28 4.84 22.31
C LEU A 288 -7.41 4.31 23.21
N GLY A 289 -8.60 4.91 23.14
CA GLY A 289 -9.77 4.49 23.89
C GLY A 289 -10.18 3.06 23.58
N GLU A 290 -10.27 2.72 22.29
CA GLU A 290 -10.67 1.38 21.84
C GLU A 290 -9.68 0.30 22.29
N TRP A 291 -8.37 0.54 22.13
CA TRP A 291 -7.35 -0.36 22.63
C TRP A 291 -7.40 -0.50 24.15
N THR A 292 -7.64 0.60 24.88
CA THR A 292 -7.76 0.55 26.35
C THR A 292 -8.94 -0.31 26.79
N MET A 293 -10.10 -0.21 26.13
CA MET A 293 -11.29 -0.98 26.49
C MET A 293 -11.18 -2.46 26.16
N ARG A 294 -10.41 -2.82 25.12
CA ARG A 294 -10.25 -4.22 24.68
C ARG A 294 -9.13 -4.97 25.40
N LEU A 295 -8.25 -4.30 26.12
CA LEU A 295 -7.19 -4.94 26.88
C LEU A 295 -7.65 -5.37 28.27
N PRO A 296 -7.22 -6.56 28.75
CA PRO A 296 -7.60 -7.02 30.07
C PRO A 296 -6.88 -6.19 31.16
N PRO A 297 -7.49 -5.99 32.35
CA PRO A 297 -6.96 -5.11 33.39
C PRO A 297 -5.52 -5.45 33.82
N HIS A 298 -5.15 -6.72 33.90
CA HIS A 298 -3.79 -7.14 34.27
C HIS A 298 -2.73 -6.65 33.28
N THR A 299 -3.08 -6.50 31.99
CA THR A 299 -2.18 -5.96 30.97
C THR A 299 -2.03 -4.45 31.11
N LEU A 300 -3.12 -3.73 31.39
CA LEU A 300 -3.12 -2.27 31.60
C LEU A 300 -2.38 -1.87 32.89
N LEU A 301 -2.48 -2.71 33.92
CA LEU A 301 -1.83 -2.51 35.21
C LEU A 301 -0.37 -3.01 35.23
N ALA A 302 0.09 -3.70 34.18
CA ALA A 302 1.47 -4.15 34.10
C ALA A 302 2.42 -2.93 34.11
N CYS A 303 3.32 -2.90 35.08
CA CYS A 303 4.28 -1.81 35.26
C CYS A 303 5.55 -2.07 34.45
N LYS A 304 6.00 -1.06 33.71
CA LYS A 304 7.39 -0.96 33.22
C LYS A 304 8.01 0.29 33.85
N ASN A 305 9.17 0.16 34.48
CA ASN A 305 9.85 1.28 35.17
C ASN A 305 8.94 2.01 36.18
N ASN A 306 8.16 1.28 36.99
CA ASN A 306 7.20 1.80 37.98
C ASN A 306 6.03 2.63 37.42
N ILE A 307 5.82 2.63 36.10
CA ILE A 307 4.67 3.27 35.45
C ILE A 307 3.84 2.18 34.77
N CYS A 308 2.56 2.09 35.12
CA CYS A 308 1.63 1.22 34.41
C CYS A 308 1.05 1.93 33.19
N LEU A 309 0.61 1.18 32.18
CA LEU A 309 0.01 1.74 30.97
C LEU A 309 -1.21 2.60 31.28
N LEU A 310 -2.00 2.19 32.27
CA LEU A 310 -3.18 2.93 32.71
C LEU A 310 -2.83 4.35 33.21
N HIS A 311 -1.71 4.50 33.91
CA HIS A 311 -1.22 5.82 34.32
C HIS A 311 -0.85 6.69 33.10
N SER A 312 -0.14 6.12 32.11
CA SER A 312 0.18 6.84 30.88
C SER A 312 -1.07 7.27 30.11
N ILE A 313 -2.07 6.39 30.01
CA ILE A 313 -3.36 6.70 29.37
C ILE A 313 -4.04 7.87 30.08
N PHE A 314 -4.25 7.78 31.40
CA PHE A 314 -4.93 8.84 32.15
C PHE A 314 -4.18 10.15 32.12
N LYS A 315 -2.84 10.12 32.24
CA LYS A 315 -2.02 11.33 32.13
C LYS A 315 -2.30 12.07 30.82
N VAL A 316 -2.24 11.36 29.69
CA VAL A 316 -2.49 11.97 28.37
C VAL A 316 -3.91 12.48 28.23
N LEU A 317 -4.92 11.73 28.70
CA LEU A 317 -6.32 12.16 28.63
C LEU A 317 -6.58 13.39 29.51
N THR A 318 -6.00 13.46 30.71
CA THR A 318 -6.07 14.63 31.59
C THR A 318 -5.41 15.84 30.94
N GLU A 319 -4.18 15.68 30.45
CA GLU A 319 -3.45 16.73 29.74
C GLU A 319 -4.28 17.28 28.55
N LEU A 320 -4.89 16.40 27.75
CA LEU A 320 -5.77 16.77 26.63
C LEU A 320 -7.02 17.54 27.10
N SER A 321 -7.64 17.11 28.20
CA SER A 321 -8.82 17.78 28.77
C SER A 321 -8.50 19.19 29.31
N GLU A 322 -7.29 19.38 29.85
CA GLU A 322 -6.81 20.66 30.39
C GLU A 322 -6.27 21.61 29.31
N GLY A 323 -6.25 21.18 28.03
CA GLY A 323 -5.74 21.96 26.92
C GLY A 323 -4.22 22.19 26.95
N GLY A 324 -3.47 21.34 27.67
CA GLY A 324 -2.00 21.39 27.72
C GLY A 324 -1.39 22.58 28.46
N LYS A 325 -2.11 23.18 29.41
CA LYS A 325 -1.65 24.36 30.19
C LYS A 325 -0.61 24.04 31.28
N THR A 326 -0.23 22.77 31.47
CA THR A 326 0.52 22.28 32.64
C THR A 326 1.95 21.80 32.34
N LYS A 327 2.74 22.52 31.52
CA LYS A 327 4.20 22.30 31.43
C LYS A 327 5.00 23.37 32.17
N GLY A 328 4.97 23.28 33.49
CA GLY A 328 5.97 23.83 34.40
C GLY A 328 6.47 22.71 35.32
N GLY A 329 7.38 21.86 34.82
CA GLY A 329 7.88 20.71 35.60
C GLY A 329 8.80 19.80 34.79
N THR A 330 10.10 20.00 35.00
CA THR A 330 11.27 19.12 34.76
C THR A 330 11.16 18.02 33.69
N LEU A 331 11.80 18.27 32.55
CA LEU A 331 12.20 17.25 31.56
C LEU A 331 13.19 16.27 32.20
N VAL A 332 12.76 15.04 32.48
CA VAL A 332 13.68 13.90 32.60
C VAL A 332 13.73 13.24 31.22
N GLY A 333 14.82 13.53 30.49
CA GLY A 333 15.10 12.93 29.20
C GLY A 333 15.37 11.43 29.34
N GLY A 334 14.40 10.62 28.92
CA GLY A 334 14.63 9.22 28.60
C GLY A 334 15.11 9.10 27.16
N SER A 335 16.42 9.06 26.95
CA SER A 335 17.03 8.66 25.68
C SER A 335 16.67 7.21 25.40
N PHE A 336 15.82 6.98 24.39
CA PHE A 336 15.52 5.64 23.90
C PHE A 336 16.51 5.30 22.78
N HIS A 337 17.40 4.35 23.02
CA HIS A 337 18.27 3.78 22.01
C HIS A 337 17.46 2.87 21.07
N PRO A 338 17.59 3.04 19.74
CA PRO A 338 16.98 2.14 18.78
C PRO A 338 17.96 1.00 18.51
N ASP A 339 17.70 -0.18 19.07
CA ASP A 339 18.25 -1.40 18.50
C ASP A 339 17.31 -1.82 17.35
N LEU A 340 17.82 -1.68 16.13
CA LEU A 340 17.22 -2.02 14.85
C LEU A 340 17.35 -3.52 14.55
#